data_AF-A0A530QIU7-F1
#
_entry.id   AF-A0A530QIU7-F1
#
_cell.length_a   1.000
_cell.length_b   1.000
_cell.length_c   1.000
_cell.angle_alpha   90.00
_cell.angle_beta   90.00
_cell.angle_gamma   90.00
#
_symmetry.space_group_name_H-M   'P 1'
#
loop_
_entity.id
_entity.type
_entity.pdbx_description
1 polymer ?
#
loop_
_entity_poly.entity_id
_entity_poly.type
_entity_poly.pdbx_seq_one_letter_code
_entity_poly.pdbx_strand_id
1 'polypeptide(L)'
;APTEEAVNQTLTALDWLRRAGAERFFWKYCSTFDSTPRGNIGPVAEALMRALGTTQTIYCPAFPENGRAIFMGNLFVGEQPLSESSMKDHPLTPMRDSNLMRLLEPQVTAAVGLANRLVVATGPEALRARL
;
A
#
# COMPACT_ATOMS: atom_id res chain seq x y z
N ALA A 1 -8.10 -5.65 -13.28
CA ALA A 1 -7.91 -7.08 -13.56
C ALA A 1 -8.46 -7.89 -12.39
N PRO A 2 -9.01 -9.10 -12.62
CA PRO A 2 -9.25 -10.07 -11.57
C PRO A 2 -8.04 -10.21 -10.64
N THR A 3 -8.28 -10.37 -9.35
CA THR A 3 -7.23 -10.42 -8.32
C THR A 3 -6.19 -11.52 -8.59
N GLU A 4 -6.66 -12.69 -9.00
CA GLU A 4 -5.81 -13.85 -9.31
C GLU A 4 -4.85 -13.56 -10.48
N GLU A 5 -5.33 -12.89 -11.53
CA GLU A 5 -4.49 -12.49 -12.66
C GLU A 5 -3.37 -11.53 -12.21
N ALA A 6 -3.71 -10.53 -11.38
CA ALA A 6 -2.72 -9.58 -10.86
C ALA A 6 -1.66 -10.28 -9.99
N VAL A 7 -2.06 -11.26 -9.18
CA VAL A 7 -1.13 -12.08 -8.39
C VAL A 7 -0.22 -12.88 -9.31
N ASN A 8 -0.76 -13.61 -10.28
CA ASN A 8 0.01 -14.46 -11.20
C ASN A 8 1.01 -13.66 -12.05
N GLN A 9 0.59 -12.51 -12.58
CA GLN A 9 1.47 -11.60 -13.34
C GLN A 9 2.60 -11.08 -12.45
N THR A 10 2.29 -10.70 -11.20
CA THR A 10 3.29 -10.18 -10.27
C THR A 10 4.29 -11.25 -9.84
N LEU A 11 3.85 -12.48 -9.60
CA LEU A 11 4.75 -13.60 -9.27
C LEU A 11 5.66 -13.98 -10.45
N THR A 12 5.15 -13.91 -11.69
CA THR A 12 5.97 -14.07 -12.89
C THR A 12 7.05 -12.99 -12.98
N ALA A 13 6.70 -11.73 -12.72
CA ALA A 13 7.64 -10.62 -12.70
C ALA A 13 8.69 -10.76 -11.57
N LEU A 14 8.27 -11.20 -10.38
CA LEU A 14 9.15 -11.48 -9.26
C LEU A 14 10.20 -12.53 -9.62
N ASP A 15 9.78 -13.66 -10.19
CA ASP A 15 10.68 -14.75 -10.59
C ASP A 15 11.68 -14.30 -11.66
N TRP A 16 11.24 -13.49 -12.64
CA TRP A 16 12.14 -12.87 -13.61
C TRP A 16 13.19 -11.96 -12.94
N LEU A 17 12.76 -11.08 -12.04
CA LEU A 17 13.67 -10.18 -11.30
C LEU A 17 14.67 -10.95 -10.43
N ARG A 18 14.23 -12.03 -9.76
CA ARG A 18 15.11 -12.90 -8.98
C ARG A 18 16.19 -13.55 -9.83
N ARG A 19 15.83 -14.07 -11.00
CA ARG A 19 16.80 -14.64 -11.96
C ARG A 19 17.78 -13.60 -12.50
N ALA A 20 17.36 -12.34 -12.60
CA ALA A 20 18.23 -11.23 -12.97
C ALA A 20 19.15 -10.77 -11.83
N GLY A 21 19.08 -11.37 -10.63
CA GLY A 21 19.93 -11.06 -9.49
C GLY A 21 19.41 -9.94 -8.58
N ALA A 22 18.13 -9.57 -8.68
CA ALA A 22 17.55 -8.58 -7.77
C ALA A 22 17.45 -9.12 -6.33
N GLU A 23 17.92 -8.33 -5.37
CA GLU A 23 17.87 -8.67 -3.92
C GLU A 23 16.76 -7.92 -3.17
N ARG A 24 16.23 -6.85 -3.76
CA ARG A 24 15.19 -6.00 -3.17
C ARG A 24 14.07 -5.76 -4.16
N PHE A 25 12.84 -5.84 -3.68
CA PHE A 25 11.64 -5.77 -4.50
C PHE A 25 10.73 -4.66 -3.98
N PHE A 26 10.17 -3.88 -4.90
CA PHE A 26 9.27 -2.79 -4.57
C PHE A 26 7.95 -2.98 -5.33
N TRP A 27 6.86 -3.22 -4.60
CA TRP A 27 5.54 -3.30 -5.18
C TRP A 27 4.94 -1.90 -5.33
N LYS A 28 4.95 -1.37 -6.55
CA LYS A 28 4.41 -0.04 -6.86
C LYS A 28 2.93 -0.13 -7.20
N TYR A 29 2.10 0.58 -6.42
CA TYR A 29 0.69 0.87 -6.70
C TYR A 29 0.44 2.39 -6.69
N CYS A 30 -0.76 2.84 -7.04
CA CYS A 30 -1.05 4.27 -7.18
C CYS A 30 -1.00 5.03 -5.84
N SER A 31 -0.59 6.30 -5.86
CA SER A 31 -0.48 7.16 -4.68
C SER A 31 -1.83 7.54 -4.05
N THR A 32 -2.94 7.29 -4.75
CA THR A 32 -4.31 7.42 -4.22
C THR A 32 -4.87 6.11 -3.66
N PHE A 33 -4.04 5.08 -3.58
CA PHE A 33 -4.38 3.76 -3.02
C PHE A 33 -5.53 3.05 -3.77
N ASP A 34 -5.63 3.31 -5.08
CA ASP A 34 -6.70 2.84 -5.96
C ASP A 34 -6.92 1.33 -5.84
N SER A 35 -7.99 0.96 -5.16
CA SER A 35 -8.34 -0.43 -4.90
C SER A 35 -9.80 -0.55 -4.49
N THR A 36 -10.28 -1.78 -4.41
CA THR A 36 -11.56 -2.11 -3.79
C THR A 36 -11.30 -3.01 -2.58
N PRO A 37 -12.31 -3.32 -1.75
CA PRO A 37 -12.16 -4.31 -0.69
C PRO A 37 -11.63 -5.68 -1.18
N ARG A 38 -11.76 -5.99 -2.48
CA ARG A 38 -11.24 -7.23 -3.09
C ARG A 38 -9.80 -7.13 -3.60
N GLY A 39 -9.15 -5.98 -3.45
CA GLY A 39 -7.79 -5.76 -3.90
C GLY A 39 -7.62 -4.78 -5.06
N ASN A 40 -6.47 -4.79 -5.74
CA ASN A 40 -5.44 -5.85 -5.72
C ASN A 40 -4.21 -5.57 -4.85
N ILE A 41 -4.18 -4.46 -4.10
CA ILE A 41 -3.01 -4.05 -3.32
C ILE A 41 -2.64 -5.10 -2.27
N GLY A 42 -3.59 -5.47 -1.40
CA GLY A 42 -3.37 -6.48 -0.36
C GLY A 42 -3.02 -7.87 -0.89
N PRO A 43 -3.82 -8.47 -1.79
CA PRO A 43 -3.59 -9.83 -2.27
C PRO A 43 -2.24 -10.01 -2.98
N VAL A 44 -1.83 -9.01 -3.77
CA VAL A 44 -0.52 -9.03 -4.44
C VAL A 44 0.62 -8.91 -3.43
N ALA A 45 0.49 -8.00 -2.45
CA ALA A 45 1.50 -7.84 -1.42
C ALA A 45 1.67 -9.13 -0.58
N GLU A 46 0.59 -9.77 -0.14
CA GLU A 46 0.70 -11.03 0.61
C GLU A 46 1.28 -12.17 -0.23
N ALA A 47 0.95 -12.25 -1.51
CA ALA A 47 1.54 -13.25 -2.40
C ALA A 47 3.05 -13.05 -2.56
N LEU A 48 3.49 -11.79 -2.74
CA LEU A 48 4.90 -11.43 -2.76
C LEU A 48 5.59 -11.77 -1.42
N MET A 49 4.96 -11.43 -0.30
CA MET A 49 5.50 -11.72 1.04
C MET A 49 5.72 -13.22 1.26
N ARG A 50 4.73 -14.05 0.88
CA ARG A 50 4.86 -15.52 0.93
C ARG A 50 5.99 -16.02 0.04
N ALA A 51 6.09 -15.55 -1.20
CA ALA A 51 7.11 -15.99 -2.15
C ALA A 51 8.54 -15.56 -1.75
N LEU A 52 8.67 -14.47 -1.00
CA LEU A 52 9.92 -13.92 -0.50
C LEU A 52 10.26 -14.39 0.92
N GLY A 53 9.35 -15.06 1.62
CA GLY A 53 9.55 -15.50 3.00
C GLY A 53 9.61 -14.36 4.02
N THR A 54 8.97 -13.22 3.75
CA THR A 54 8.89 -12.09 4.69
C THR A 54 7.54 -12.06 5.41
N THR A 55 7.55 -11.64 6.67
CA THR A 55 6.36 -11.55 7.54
C THR A 55 5.82 -10.14 7.70
N GLN A 56 6.56 -9.11 7.25
CA GLN A 56 6.15 -7.71 7.35
C GLN A 56 6.57 -6.92 6.10
N THR A 57 5.76 -5.93 5.72
CA THR A 57 6.07 -4.93 4.70
C THR A 57 5.42 -3.59 5.04
N ILE A 58 5.80 -2.54 4.32
CA ILE A 58 5.29 -1.17 4.52
C ILE A 58 4.41 -0.77 3.35
N TYR A 59 3.27 -0.14 3.65
CA TYR A 59 2.44 0.54 2.67
C TYR A 59 2.59 2.06 2.84
N CYS A 60 3.15 2.74 1.83
CA CYS A 60 3.39 4.17 1.88
C CYS A 60 3.05 4.83 0.52
N PRO A 61 1.77 5.14 0.27
CA PRO A 61 1.36 5.83 -0.95
C PRO A 61 1.66 7.35 -0.93
N ALA A 62 2.27 7.88 0.14
CA ALA A 62 2.60 9.29 0.24
C ALA A 62 3.54 9.72 -0.91
N PHE A 63 3.21 10.84 -1.52
CA PHE A 63 4.03 11.47 -2.55
C PHE A 63 3.88 13.00 -2.41
N PRO A 64 4.61 13.62 -1.46
CA PRO A 64 4.39 15.02 -1.08
C PRO A 64 4.56 16.02 -2.22
N GLU A 65 5.52 15.79 -3.13
CA GLU A 65 5.73 16.63 -4.32
C GLU A 65 4.49 16.71 -5.20
N ASN A 66 3.69 15.65 -5.23
CA ASN A 66 2.41 15.59 -5.94
C ASN A 66 1.21 15.76 -4.99
N GLY A 67 1.40 16.34 -3.81
CA GLY A 67 0.32 16.64 -2.87
C GLY A 67 -0.35 15.42 -2.25
N ARG A 68 0.32 14.27 -2.15
CA ARG A 68 -0.18 13.10 -1.42
C ARG A 68 0.49 13.02 -0.06
N ALA A 69 -0.26 13.28 1.00
CA ALA A 69 0.22 13.26 2.37
C ALA A 69 -0.55 12.26 3.23
N ILE A 70 0.09 11.70 4.25
CA ILE A 70 -0.55 10.78 5.19
C ILE A 70 -0.39 11.33 6.60
N PHE A 71 -1.51 11.48 7.31
CA PHE A 71 -1.52 11.87 8.71
C PHE A 71 -2.43 10.96 9.52
N MET A 72 -1.88 10.34 10.57
CA MET A 72 -2.57 9.36 11.42
C MET A 72 -3.26 8.23 10.62
N GLY A 73 -2.62 7.78 9.54
CA GLY A 73 -3.14 6.76 8.64
C GLY A 73 -4.18 7.25 7.63
N ASN A 74 -4.59 8.52 7.69
CA ASN A 74 -5.50 9.10 6.70
C ASN A 74 -4.71 9.70 5.53
N LEU A 75 -5.06 9.32 4.31
CA LEU A 75 -4.49 9.84 3.07
C LEU A 75 -5.22 11.12 2.66
N PHE A 76 -4.43 12.12 2.28
CA PHE A 76 -4.87 13.41 1.76
C PHE A 76 -4.42 13.57 0.31
N VAL A 77 -5.26 14.23 -0.50
CA VAL A 77 -5.00 14.66 -1.86
C VAL A 77 -5.10 16.18 -1.88
N GLY A 78 -3.96 16.86 -1.93
CA GLY A 78 -3.88 18.28 -1.63
C GLY A 78 -4.30 18.55 -0.19
N GLU A 79 -5.28 19.43 0.00
CA GLU A 79 -5.81 19.82 1.31
C GLU A 79 -7.02 18.96 1.74
N GLN A 80 -7.50 18.06 0.87
CA GLN A 80 -8.70 17.26 1.13
C GLN A 80 -8.36 15.83 1.56
N PRO A 81 -9.12 15.23 2.48
CA PRO A 81 -9.10 13.77 2.65
C PRO A 81 -9.39 13.06 1.33
N LEU A 82 -8.80 11.88 1.10
CA LEU A 82 -9.02 11.07 -0.10
C LEU A 82 -10.51 10.91 -0.44
N SER A 83 -11.34 10.64 0.58
CA SER A 83 -12.79 10.45 0.48
C SER A 83 -13.59 11.70 0.12
N GLU A 84 -12.96 12.87 0.18
CA GLU A 84 -13.57 14.15 -0.19
C GLU A 84 -13.02 14.70 -1.52
N SER A 85 -11.91 14.14 -1.99
CA SER A 85 -11.30 14.45 -3.28
C SER A 85 -12.10 13.89 -4.46
N SER A 86 -11.65 14.17 -5.69
CA SER A 86 -12.21 13.58 -6.91
C SER A 86 -12.17 12.05 -6.92
N MET A 87 -11.31 11.42 -6.11
CA MET A 87 -11.19 9.96 -6.03
C MET A 87 -12.43 9.28 -5.46
N LYS A 88 -13.28 10.00 -4.71
CA LYS A 88 -14.53 9.44 -4.17
C LYS A 88 -15.51 8.97 -5.25
N ASP A 89 -15.42 9.58 -6.43
CA ASP A 89 -16.25 9.32 -7.61
C ASP A 89 -15.44 8.65 -8.73
N HIS A 90 -14.25 8.10 -8.43
CA HIS A 90 -13.42 7.44 -9.43
C HIS A 90 -14.18 6.28 -10.10
N PRO A 91 -14.20 6.19 -11.45
CA PRO A 91 -15.12 5.32 -12.18
C PRO A 91 -14.90 3.81 -11.93
N LEU A 92 -13.71 3.41 -11.50
CA LEU A 92 -13.35 2.01 -11.29
C LEU A 92 -13.12 1.64 -9.83
N THR A 93 -12.65 2.59 -9.03
CA THR A 93 -12.20 2.37 -7.65
C THR A 93 -12.57 3.59 -6.80
N PRO A 94 -13.87 3.83 -6.58
CA PRO A 94 -14.32 4.99 -5.81
C PRO A 94 -13.78 4.89 -4.37
N MET A 95 -12.95 5.86 -3.98
CA MET A 95 -12.28 5.87 -2.70
C MET A 95 -13.11 6.66 -1.68
N ARG A 96 -13.99 5.97 -0.95
CA ARG A 96 -14.96 6.59 -0.01
C ARG A 96 -14.53 6.60 1.46
N ASP A 97 -13.30 6.15 1.73
CA ASP A 97 -12.65 6.24 3.02
C ASP A 97 -11.25 6.81 2.79
N SER A 98 -10.73 7.55 3.77
CA SER A 98 -9.37 8.10 3.74
C SER A 98 -8.41 7.32 4.60
N ASN A 99 -8.90 6.48 5.52
CA ASN A 99 -8.05 5.70 6.42
C ASN A 99 -7.47 4.48 5.71
N LEU A 100 -6.15 4.48 5.53
CA LEU A 100 -5.44 3.42 4.80
C LEU A 100 -5.54 2.05 5.48
N MET A 101 -5.63 1.99 6.81
CA MET A 101 -5.80 0.72 7.51
C MET A 101 -7.16 0.12 7.17
N ARG A 102 -8.25 0.90 7.28
CA ARG A 102 -9.60 0.42 6.92
C ARG A 102 -9.74 0.08 5.43
N LEU A 103 -9.00 0.77 4.56
CA LEU A 103 -8.96 0.43 3.13
C LEU A 103 -8.19 -0.88 2.86
N LEU A 104 -7.12 -1.15 3.62
CA LEU A 104 -6.24 -2.30 3.42
C LEU A 104 -6.72 -3.56 4.14
N GLU A 105 -7.25 -3.46 5.36
CA GLU A 105 -7.76 -4.56 6.19
C GLU A 105 -8.62 -5.57 5.41
N PRO A 106 -9.62 -5.17 4.59
CA PRO A 106 -10.43 -6.15 3.85
C PRO A 106 -9.66 -6.87 2.74
N GLN A 107 -8.48 -6.38 2.36
CA GLN A 107 -7.67 -6.91 1.27
C GLN A 107 -6.60 -7.91 1.73
N VAL A 108 -6.39 -8.07 3.04
CA VAL A 108 -5.33 -8.89 3.64
C VAL A 108 -5.88 -9.81 4.73
N THR A 109 -5.10 -10.84 5.05
CA THR A 109 -5.37 -11.80 6.13
C THR A 109 -4.57 -11.50 7.40
N ALA A 110 -3.41 -10.86 7.26
CA ALA A 110 -2.57 -10.44 8.37
C ALA A 110 -3.06 -9.14 9.02
N ALA A 111 -2.62 -8.88 10.26
CA ALA A 111 -2.93 -7.65 10.97
C ALA A 111 -2.33 -6.42 10.28
N VAL A 112 -3.11 -5.35 10.20
CA VAL A 112 -2.68 -4.05 9.66
C VAL A 112 -2.41 -3.08 10.81
N GLY A 113 -1.29 -2.38 10.73
CA GLY A 113 -0.84 -1.43 11.75
C GLY A 113 -0.44 -0.07 11.19
N LEU A 114 -0.16 0.89 12.08
CA LEU A 114 0.26 2.24 11.73
C LEU A 114 1.58 2.63 12.43
N ALA A 115 2.59 2.93 11.63
CA ALA A 115 3.73 3.77 12.04
C ALA A 115 3.41 5.23 11.67
N ASN A 116 2.95 6.01 12.64
CA ASN A 116 2.43 7.35 12.38
C ASN A 116 3.53 8.40 12.13
N ARG A 117 3.13 9.57 11.63
CA ARG A 117 4.02 10.70 11.32
C ARG A 117 4.88 11.16 12.50
N LEU A 118 4.40 11.01 13.75
CA LEU A 118 5.15 11.42 14.95
C LEU A 118 6.31 10.46 15.23
N VAL A 119 6.08 9.14 15.10
CA VAL A 119 7.15 8.15 15.20
C VAL A 119 8.19 8.37 14.10
N VAL A 120 7.73 8.54 12.84
CA VAL A 120 8.62 8.80 11.70
C VAL A 120 9.44 10.08 11.91
N ALA A 121 8.86 11.12 12.54
CA ALA A 121 9.57 12.37 12.84
C ALA A 121 10.78 12.18 13.75
N THR A 122 10.73 11.16 14.61
CA THR A 122 11.75 10.91 15.64
C THR A 122 13.00 10.25 15.05
N GLY A 123 12.90 9.73 13.81
CA GLY A 123 14.02 9.17 13.07
C GLY A 123 13.95 7.64 12.91
N PRO A 124 14.93 7.07 12.19
CA PRO A 124 14.89 5.67 11.76
C PRO A 124 14.93 4.65 12.90
N GLU A 125 15.62 4.95 14.01
CA GLU A 125 15.69 4.03 15.16
C GLU A 125 14.35 3.91 15.88
N ALA A 126 13.65 5.03 16.10
CA ALA A 126 12.31 5.02 16.68
C ALA A 126 11.29 4.32 15.75
N LEU A 127 11.44 4.52 14.43
CA LEU A 127 10.62 3.81 13.45
C LEU A 127 10.89 2.30 13.48
N ARG A 128 12.16 1.87 13.55
CA ARG A 128 12.53 0.46 13.65
C ARG A 128 11.98 -0.19 14.93
N ALA A 129 12.01 0.51 16.05
CA ALA A 129 11.45 0.00 17.31
C ALA A 129 9.92 -0.12 17.31
N ARG A 130 9.23 0.61 16.41
CA ARG A 130 7.77 0.57 16.28
C ARG A 130 7.28 -0.55 15.36
N LEU A 131 8.08 -0.93 14.37
CA LEU A 131 7.80 -1.97 13.38
C LEU A 131 8.04 -3.36 13.97
#